data_AF-A0AAE9MTG9-F1
#
_entry.id   AF-A0AAE9MTG9-F1
#
_cell.length_a   1.000
_cell.length_b   1.000
_cell.length_c   1.000
_cell.angle_alpha   90.00
_cell.angle_beta   90.00
_cell.angle_gamma   90.00
#
_symmetry.space_group_name_H-M   'P 1'
#
loop_
_entity.id
_entity.type
_entity.pdbx_description
1 polymer ?
#
loop_
_entity_poly.entity_id
_entity_poly.type
_entity_poly.pdbx_seq_one_letter_code
_entity_poly.pdbx_strand_id
1 'polypeptide(L)'
;MSKRVRFIIVLLVIALCFVFLYPTLKWYFWTNKEDKALALASREKIKDYSENMARADVDKLIEMAVSNSTEPLSEKYAPIIKEAKARRKALGMELPSQWTAQEVAASFKLSSKEKFIPIAQPILETAYRDSILGIKKYQTNAVKLGLDLSGGMLVIIKADLDAAISADGASSETIADSKKAAMNLAMDTLRSRIDKFGLTDPVIRRQGDDRIYIEMPGAADADKINSIIMGRGILAFHLVDDEATQAFREYYRNNPGKTFDAEYNLLNPEIIPEDCMVLGVYHKDAYGIDERDDREPFLVVKKQAGLEGKHLVSVDTVADQMSNNPLVTFSLDAEGAKIFSELTANNVGKRLAIVSDNKIKSAPNLKEPITGGAGSISGMSATEAENLKTVLRTAWLNVPLQLETQQVVGASLGDEKINEGIKALQWGLIAVLVFMLVFYKEAGINACIAQILNLYIMFSVLSAFNLTLTLPSIAGMILTIGMAVDANVVVFERIKEELKLGKTREAAVNAGFEHAFSAIMDSNITTFIAAFFLSILGTGPIKGFAYSLAIGVVSSVFTALFVSRLIFDFGTQTLKFNKIHISWRKLKNEKSN
;
A
#
# COMPACT_ATOMS: atom_id res chain seq x y z
N MET A 1 -40.43 -5.31 -1.20
CA MET A 1 -39.44 -4.70 -2.13
C MET A 1 -39.68 -5.22 -3.53
N SER A 2 -39.77 -4.35 -4.55
CA SER A 2 -40.06 -4.80 -5.92
C SER A 2 -38.84 -5.45 -6.57
N LYS A 3 -39.08 -6.38 -7.51
CA LYS A 3 -38.05 -7.11 -8.26
C LYS A 3 -37.03 -6.19 -8.94
N ARG A 4 -37.50 -5.06 -9.51
CA ARG A 4 -36.63 -4.09 -10.20
C ARG A 4 -35.63 -3.45 -9.25
N VAL A 5 -36.08 -3.05 -8.06
CA VAL A 5 -35.17 -2.47 -7.05
C VAL A 5 -34.17 -3.53 -6.59
N ARG A 6 -34.60 -4.78 -6.38
CA ARG A 6 -33.68 -5.85 -5.98
C ARG A 6 -32.64 -6.14 -7.06
N PHE A 7 -33.05 -6.17 -8.32
CA PHE A 7 -32.14 -6.34 -9.46
C PHE A 7 -31.09 -5.21 -9.52
N ILE A 8 -31.52 -3.96 -9.38
CA ILE A 8 -30.62 -2.80 -9.36
C ILE A 8 -29.63 -2.91 -8.19
N ILE A 9 -30.09 -3.27 -6.99
CA ILE A 9 -29.19 -3.46 -5.83
C ILE A 9 -28.16 -4.54 -6.11
N VAL A 10 -28.58 -5.70 -6.61
CA VAL A 10 -27.64 -6.80 -6.93
C VAL A 10 -26.61 -6.37 -7.97
N LEU A 11 -27.03 -5.63 -9.02
CA LEU A 11 -26.11 -5.13 -10.05
C LEU A 11 -25.11 -4.11 -9.47
N LEU A 12 -25.58 -3.17 -8.65
CA LEU A 12 -24.71 -2.19 -7.98
C LEU A 12 -23.69 -2.88 -7.05
N VAL A 13 -24.12 -3.89 -6.28
CA VAL A 13 -23.24 -4.67 -5.40
C VAL A 13 -22.19 -5.43 -6.22
N ILE A 14 -22.58 -6.06 -7.33
CA ILE A 14 -21.64 -6.76 -8.22
C ILE A 14 -20.62 -5.79 -8.82
N ALA A 15 -21.07 -4.64 -9.30
CA ALA A 15 -20.18 -3.62 -9.88
C ALA A 15 -19.19 -3.08 -8.84
N LEU A 16 -19.65 -2.80 -7.61
CA LEU A 16 -18.79 -2.37 -6.52
C LEU A 16 -17.77 -3.45 -6.13
N CYS A 17 -18.21 -4.71 -6.04
CA CYS A 17 -17.33 -5.84 -5.77
C CYS A 17 -16.24 -5.98 -6.84
N PHE A 18 -16.57 -5.75 -8.12
CA PHE A 18 -15.59 -5.77 -9.20
C PHE A 18 -14.51 -4.71 -9.02
N VAL A 19 -14.90 -3.49 -8.66
CA VAL A 19 -13.95 -2.39 -8.38
C VAL A 19 -12.99 -2.79 -7.26
N PHE A 20 -13.49 -3.40 -6.19
CA PHE A 20 -12.65 -3.85 -5.09
C PHE A 20 -11.76 -5.04 -5.43
N LEU A 21 -12.23 -5.96 -6.26
CA LEU A 21 -11.47 -7.16 -6.64
C LEU A 21 -10.44 -6.88 -7.76
N TYR A 22 -10.62 -5.80 -8.53
CA TYR A 22 -9.78 -5.47 -9.68
C TYR A 22 -8.27 -5.45 -9.37
N PRO A 23 -7.78 -4.82 -8.27
CA PRO A 23 -6.34 -4.85 -7.94
C PRO A 23 -5.80 -6.26 -7.73
N THR A 24 -6.57 -7.11 -7.04
CA THR A 24 -6.22 -8.52 -6.80
C THR A 24 -6.19 -9.32 -8.10
N LEU A 25 -7.16 -9.13 -8.99
CA LEU A 25 -7.16 -9.80 -10.30
C LEU A 25 -5.98 -9.35 -11.15
N LYS A 26 -5.71 -8.04 -11.18
CA LYS A 26 -4.60 -7.47 -11.92
C LYS A 26 -3.29 -8.06 -11.44
N TRP A 27 -3.04 -8.04 -10.13
CA TRP A 27 -1.81 -8.54 -9.53
C TRP A 27 -1.63 -10.05 -9.69
N TYR A 28 -2.62 -10.88 -9.37
CA TYR A 28 -2.44 -12.34 -9.38
C TYR A 28 -2.57 -12.96 -10.76
N PHE A 29 -3.51 -12.52 -11.60
CA PHE A 29 -3.87 -13.20 -12.84
C PHE A 29 -3.44 -12.48 -14.11
N TRP A 30 -3.36 -11.16 -14.12
CA TRP A 30 -3.09 -10.39 -15.35
C TRP A 30 -1.69 -9.80 -15.45
N THR A 31 -0.94 -9.71 -14.35
CA THR A 31 0.47 -9.33 -14.36
C THR A 31 1.33 -10.58 -14.60
N ASN A 32 2.30 -10.49 -15.50
CA ASN A 32 3.22 -11.59 -15.81
C ASN A 32 4.20 -11.82 -14.63
N LYS A 33 5.04 -12.86 -14.69
CA LYS A 33 5.98 -13.16 -13.60
C LYS A 33 7.12 -12.14 -13.49
N GLU A 34 7.60 -11.61 -14.62
CA GLU A 34 8.73 -10.68 -14.69
C GLU A 34 8.38 -9.32 -14.08
N ASP A 35 7.24 -8.75 -14.45
CA ASP A 35 6.72 -7.49 -13.91
C ASP A 35 6.40 -7.61 -12.43
N LYS A 36 5.94 -8.78 -11.96
CA LYS A 36 5.79 -9.03 -10.51
C LYS A 36 7.13 -9.02 -9.80
N ALA A 37 8.15 -9.66 -10.37
CA ALA A 37 9.48 -9.68 -9.79
C ALA A 37 10.09 -8.26 -9.75
N LEU A 38 9.91 -7.47 -10.80
CA LEU A 38 10.33 -6.07 -10.85
C LEU A 38 9.56 -5.19 -9.85
N ALA A 39 8.24 -5.34 -9.75
CA ALA A 39 7.41 -4.58 -8.81
C ALA A 39 7.73 -4.91 -7.33
N LEU A 40 8.18 -6.14 -7.05
CA LEU A 40 8.64 -6.57 -5.73
C LEU A 40 10.12 -6.22 -5.46
N ALA A 41 10.86 -5.75 -6.46
CA ALA A 41 12.26 -5.39 -6.30
C ALA A 41 12.44 -4.08 -5.48
N SER A 42 13.68 -3.83 -5.06
CA SER A 42 14.04 -2.58 -4.40
C SER A 42 13.85 -1.40 -5.36
N ARG A 43 13.61 -0.21 -4.82
CA ARG A 43 13.47 1.02 -5.62
C ARG A 43 14.72 1.28 -6.49
N GLU A 44 15.90 0.96 -5.98
CA GLU A 44 17.18 1.01 -6.73
C GLU A 44 17.16 0.11 -7.97
N LYS A 45 16.75 -1.16 -7.81
CA LYS A 45 16.60 -2.07 -8.96
C LYS A 45 15.57 -1.58 -9.97
N ILE A 46 14.49 -0.95 -9.50
CA ILE A 46 13.48 -0.36 -10.37
C ILE A 46 14.06 0.83 -11.14
N LYS A 47 14.87 1.68 -10.49
CA LYS A 47 15.60 2.80 -11.13
C LYS A 47 16.57 2.28 -12.18
N ASP A 48 17.46 1.35 -11.82
CA ASP A 48 18.42 0.75 -12.74
C ASP A 48 17.75 0.11 -13.96
N TYR A 49 16.67 -0.64 -13.75
CA TYR A 49 15.91 -1.24 -14.83
C TYR A 49 15.29 -0.18 -15.74
N SER A 50 14.64 0.84 -15.16
CA SER A 50 13.97 1.90 -15.90
C SER A 50 14.96 2.72 -16.72
N GLU A 51 16.12 3.05 -16.15
CA GLU A 51 17.19 3.76 -16.85
C GLU A 51 17.76 2.95 -18.01
N ASN A 52 18.08 1.67 -17.78
CA ASN A 52 18.66 0.81 -18.82
C ASN A 52 17.68 0.59 -19.98
N MET A 53 16.40 0.37 -19.67
CA MET A 53 15.36 0.19 -20.69
C MET A 53 15.09 1.49 -21.45
N ALA A 54 15.09 2.63 -20.77
CA ALA A 54 14.96 3.93 -21.42
C ALA A 54 16.12 4.21 -22.37
N ARG A 55 17.37 3.98 -21.94
CA ARG A 55 18.57 4.14 -22.79
C ARG A 55 18.48 3.28 -24.04
N ALA A 56 18.23 1.98 -23.87
CA ALA A 56 18.13 1.05 -25.00
C ALA A 56 17.02 1.42 -26.00
N ASP A 57 15.90 1.94 -25.52
CA ASP A 57 14.81 2.39 -26.40
C ASP A 57 15.08 3.72 -27.08
N VAL A 58 15.74 4.66 -26.39
CA VAL A 58 16.19 5.91 -27.02
C VAL A 58 17.18 5.60 -28.14
N ASP A 59 18.13 4.70 -27.90
CA ASP A 59 19.10 4.27 -28.91
C ASP A 59 18.41 3.65 -30.12
N LYS A 60 17.45 2.73 -29.90
CA LYS A 60 16.63 2.18 -30.99
C LYS A 60 15.82 3.24 -31.72
N LEU A 61 15.24 4.21 -31.01
CA LEU A 61 14.49 5.30 -31.63
C LEU A 61 15.38 6.17 -32.51
N ILE A 62 16.61 6.45 -32.05
CA ILE A 62 17.62 7.15 -32.83
C ILE A 62 18.02 6.32 -34.05
N GLU A 63 18.26 5.02 -33.91
CA GLU A 63 18.57 4.12 -35.03
C GLU A 63 17.46 4.11 -36.08
N MET A 64 16.20 4.00 -35.66
CA MET A 64 15.03 4.06 -36.55
C MET A 64 14.89 5.42 -37.24
N ALA A 65 15.22 6.51 -36.54
CA ALA A 65 15.20 7.85 -37.13
C ALA A 65 16.31 8.05 -38.17
N VAL A 66 17.50 7.50 -37.92
CA VAL A 66 18.65 7.56 -38.85
C VAL A 66 18.45 6.65 -40.06
N SER A 67 17.84 5.47 -39.89
CA SER A 67 17.57 4.54 -40.99
C SER A 67 16.40 4.98 -41.89
N ASN A 68 15.78 6.12 -41.60
CA ASN A 68 14.60 6.64 -42.29
C ASN A 68 13.42 5.65 -42.32
N SER A 69 13.24 4.90 -41.23
CA SER A 69 12.10 3.99 -41.12
C SER A 69 10.78 4.77 -41.15
N THR A 70 9.89 4.37 -42.06
CA THR A 70 8.53 4.90 -42.18
C THR A 70 7.52 4.11 -41.36
N GLU A 71 7.97 3.10 -40.60
CA GLU A 71 7.09 2.29 -39.77
C GLU A 71 6.52 3.12 -38.59
N PRO A 72 5.23 2.93 -38.27
CA PRO A 72 4.62 3.59 -37.13
C PRO A 72 5.23 3.08 -35.83
N LEU A 73 5.54 4.00 -34.92
CA LEU A 73 6.08 3.66 -33.61
C LEU A 73 5.07 2.83 -32.81
N SER A 74 5.57 1.82 -32.10
CA SER A 74 4.76 0.97 -31.24
C SER A 74 4.18 1.74 -30.05
N GLU A 75 3.14 1.17 -29.42
CA GLU A 75 2.46 1.74 -28.24
C GLU A 75 3.43 2.07 -27.10
N LYS A 76 4.54 1.35 -27.01
CA LYS A 76 5.63 1.56 -26.06
C LYS A 76 6.19 3.00 -26.08
N TYR A 77 6.19 3.65 -27.25
CA TYR A 77 6.65 5.03 -27.44
C TYR A 77 5.52 6.06 -27.29
N ALA A 78 4.32 5.68 -26.88
CA ALA A 78 3.22 6.62 -26.63
C ALA A 78 3.58 7.79 -25.69
N PRO A 79 4.40 7.63 -24.62
CA PRO A 79 4.82 8.75 -23.77
C PRO A 79 5.62 9.81 -24.52
N ILE A 80 6.61 9.39 -25.32
CA ILE A 80 7.44 10.32 -26.09
C ILE A 80 6.66 10.94 -27.26
N ILE A 81 5.72 10.20 -27.86
CA ILE A 81 4.78 10.72 -28.87
C ILE A 81 3.88 11.81 -28.27
N LYS A 82 3.36 11.61 -27.05
CA LYS A 82 2.54 12.60 -26.35
C LYS A 82 3.30 13.90 -26.13
N GLU A 83 4.56 13.82 -25.70
CA GLU A 83 5.43 14.98 -25.52
C GLU A 83 5.77 15.65 -26.87
N ALA A 84 6.10 14.87 -27.88
CA ALA A 84 6.34 15.37 -29.23
C ALA A 84 5.13 16.13 -29.80
N LYS A 85 3.91 15.60 -29.58
CA LYS A 85 2.64 16.25 -29.94
C LYS A 85 2.45 17.59 -29.23
N ALA A 86 2.73 17.65 -27.92
CA ALA A 86 2.65 18.88 -27.15
C ALA A 86 3.63 19.94 -27.65
N ARG A 87 4.88 19.53 -27.94
CA ARG A 87 5.92 20.41 -28.50
C ARG A 87 5.59 20.93 -29.89
N ARG A 88 5.14 20.08 -30.83
CA ARG A 88 4.71 20.53 -32.16
C ARG A 88 3.59 21.56 -32.08
N LYS A 89 2.61 21.34 -31.19
CA LYS A 89 1.52 22.30 -30.95
C LYS A 89 2.06 23.63 -30.42
N ALA A 90 2.99 23.62 -29.47
CA ALA A 90 3.64 24.83 -28.96
C ALA A 90 4.46 25.57 -30.02
N LEU A 91 5.00 24.83 -31.01
CA LEU A 91 5.81 25.35 -32.10
C LEU A 91 5.00 25.74 -33.36
N GLY A 92 3.68 25.57 -33.35
CA GLY A 92 2.81 25.86 -34.50
C GLY A 92 3.01 24.92 -35.69
N MET A 93 3.56 23.71 -35.48
CA MET A 93 3.78 22.71 -36.52
C MET A 93 2.54 21.84 -36.75
N GLU A 94 2.35 21.37 -37.98
CA GLU A 94 1.30 20.40 -38.28
C GLU A 94 1.57 19.05 -37.62
N LEU A 95 0.48 18.38 -37.21
CA LEU A 95 0.52 17.06 -36.60
C LEU A 95 0.51 16.00 -37.71
N PRO A 96 1.49 15.06 -37.72
CA PRO A 96 1.53 14.03 -38.74
C PRO A 96 0.36 13.04 -38.55
N SER A 97 -0.08 12.43 -39.66
CA SER A 97 -1.12 11.39 -39.64
C SER A 97 -0.64 10.09 -39.00
N GLN A 98 0.66 9.81 -39.07
CA GLN A 98 1.33 8.67 -38.41
C GLN A 98 2.60 9.15 -37.70
N TRP A 99 2.83 8.63 -36.49
CA TRP A 99 4.03 8.95 -35.71
C TRP A 99 5.15 7.96 -36.01
N THR A 100 6.14 8.40 -36.77
CA THR A 100 7.39 7.68 -37.04
C THR A 100 8.51 8.18 -36.15
N ALA A 101 9.63 7.44 -36.08
CA ALA A 101 10.81 7.86 -35.34
C ALA A 101 11.36 9.22 -35.81
N GLN A 102 11.29 9.48 -37.12
CA GLN A 102 11.67 10.77 -37.71
C GLN A 102 10.78 11.91 -37.24
N GLU A 103 9.46 11.71 -37.24
CA GLU A 103 8.51 12.75 -36.83
C GLU A 103 8.66 13.09 -35.34
N VAL A 104 8.94 12.08 -34.51
CA VAL A 104 9.30 12.29 -33.11
C VAL A 104 10.58 13.10 -33.03
N ALA A 105 11.68 12.67 -33.66
CA ALA A 105 12.96 13.39 -33.63
C ALA A 105 12.85 14.85 -34.12
N ALA A 106 12.12 15.08 -35.23
CA ALA A 106 11.88 16.40 -35.80
C ALA A 106 11.14 17.33 -34.82
N SER A 107 10.22 16.79 -34.01
CA SER A 107 9.46 17.56 -33.02
C SER A 107 10.32 18.18 -31.92
N PHE A 108 11.52 17.63 -31.68
CA PHE A 108 12.45 18.18 -30.70
C PHE A 108 13.41 19.23 -31.29
N LYS A 109 13.45 19.42 -32.62
CA LYS A 109 14.39 20.32 -33.34
C LYS A 109 15.87 20.05 -33.04
N LEU A 110 16.25 18.78 -32.87
CA LEU A 110 17.60 18.41 -32.45
C LEU A 110 18.37 17.81 -33.62
N SER A 111 19.39 18.53 -34.07
CA SER A 111 20.24 18.14 -35.21
C SER A 111 21.27 17.06 -34.87
N SER A 112 21.42 16.66 -33.59
CA SER A 112 22.41 15.67 -33.15
C SER A 112 21.90 14.77 -32.02
N LYS A 113 22.39 13.52 -32.00
CA LYS A 113 22.10 12.49 -30.99
C LYS A 113 22.33 13.00 -29.56
N GLU A 114 23.43 13.74 -29.36
CA GLU A 114 23.88 14.27 -28.07
C GLU A 114 22.86 15.21 -27.39
N LYS A 115 22.02 15.89 -28.16
CA LYS A 115 21.00 16.78 -27.59
C LYS A 115 19.67 16.06 -27.37
N PHE A 116 19.41 14.98 -28.11
CA PHE A 116 18.14 14.23 -28.04
C PHE A 116 18.08 13.32 -26.82
N ILE A 117 19.18 12.64 -26.50
CA ILE A 117 19.25 11.69 -25.37
C ILE A 117 18.83 12.34 -24.04
N PRO A 118 19.36 13.52 -23.63
CA PRO A 118 18.99 14.14 -22.35
C PRO A 118 17.51 14.53 -22.21
N ILE A 119 16.76 14.58 -23.32
CA ILE A 119 15.33 14.91 -23.30
C ILE A 119 14.49 13.64 -23.40
N ALA A 120 14.83 12.73 -24.32
CA ALA A 120 14.06 11.54 -24.59
C ALA A 120 14.18 10.50 -23.45
N GLN A 121 15.38 10.34 -22.88
CA GLN A 121 15.64 9.33 -21.87
C GLN A 121 14.81 9.55 -20.59
N PRO A 122 14.75 10.76 -19.98
CA PRO A 122 13.94 10.97 -18.78
C PRO A 122 12.44 10.73 -18.99
N ILE A 123 11.93 10.99 -20.21
CA ILE A 123 10.51 10.77 -20.55
C ILE A 123 10.20 9.28 -20.56
N LEU A 124 11.03 8.48 -21.25
CA LEU A 124 10.84 7.03 -21.31
C LEU A 124 11.11 6.37 -19.97
N GLU A 125 12.14 6.82 -19.26
CA GLU A 125 12.46 6.36 -17.90
C GLU A 125 11.29 6.58 -16.95
N THR A 126 10.69 7.77 -16.97
CA THR A 126 9.47 8.08 -16.20
C THR A 126 8.33 7.14 -16.56
N ALA A 127 8.14 6.83 -17.83
CA ALA A 127 7.08 5.90 -18.25
C ALA A 127 7.32 4.47 -17.73
N TYR A 128 8.57 4.00 -17.76
CA TYR A 128 8.95 2.70 -17.19
C TYR A 128 8.74 2.65 -15.68
N ARG A 129 9.24 3.66 -14.97
CA ARG A 129 9.03 3.81 -13.53
C ARG A 129 7.55 3.78 -13.19
N ASP A 130 6.76 4.64 -13.82
CA ASP A 130 5.34 4.79 -13.48
C ASP A 130 4.54 3.53 -13.82
N SER A 131 4.92 2.79 -14.87
CA SER A 131 4.37 1.47 -15.17
C SER A 131 4.65 0.47 -14.04
N ILE A 132 5.91 0.35 -13.62
CA ILE A 132 6.33 -0.59 -12.57
C ILE A 132 5.72 -0.20 -11.21
N LEU A 133 5.75 1.08 -10.86
CA LEU A 133 5.14 1.61 -9.64
C LEU A 133 3.61 1.46 -9.65
N GLY A 134 2.98 1.58 -10.83
CA GLY A 134 1.56 1.27 -11.02
C GLY A 134 1.25 -0.19 -10.73
N ILE A 135 2.10 -1.12 -11.20
CA ILE A 135 1.99 -2.55 -10.89
C ILE A 135 2.19 -2.80 -9.39
N LYS A 136 3.17 -2.15 -8.78
CA LYS A 136 3.41 -2.19 -7.33
C LYS A 136 2.21 -1.67 -6.53
N LYS A 137 1.48 -0.67 -7.05
CA LYS A 137 0.22 -0.19 -6.43
C LYS A 137 -0.88 -1.24 -6.46
N TYR A 138 -1.00 -2.04 -7.53
CA TYR A 138 -1.94 -3.17 -7.54
C TYR A 138 -1.55 -4.23 -6.53
N GLN A 139 -0.25 -4.56 -6.39
CA GLN A 139 0.24 -5.43 -5.32
C GLN A 139 -0.16 -4.90 -3.94
N THR A 140 0.01 -3.58 -3.72
CA THR A 140 -0.27 -2.92 -2.43
C THR A 140 -1.74 -3.06 -2.03
N ASN A 141 -2.64 -2.93 -3.01
CA ASN A 141 -4.09 -2.99 -2.82
C ASN A 141 -4.71 -4.37 -3.11
N ALA A 142 -3.90 -5.39 -3.37
CA ALA A 142 -4.37 -6.76 -3.55
C ALA A 142 -4.52 -7.45 -2.19
N VAL A 143 -5.33 -8.52 -2.16
CA VAL A 143 -5.36 -9.47 -1.04
C VAL A 143 -3.94 -9.92 -0.72
N LYS A 144 -3.51 -9.70 0.52
CA LYS A 144 -2.16 -10.06 0.96
C LYS A 144 -2.13 -11.53 1.32
N LEU A 145 -1.04 -12.24 1.00
CA LEU A 145 -0.81 -13.58 1.52
C LEU A 145 -0.08 -13.45 2.85
N GLY A 146 -0.53 -14.21 3.85
CA GLY A 146 0.12 -14.29 5.15
C GLY A 146 1.39 -15.10 5.08
N LEU A 147 2.18 -15.03 6.15
CA LEU A 147 3.49 -15.66 6.22
C LEU A 147 3.46 -17.18 6.04
N ASP A 148 2.38 -17.80 6.47
CA ASP A 148 2.12 -19.23 6.31
C ASP A 148 1.86 -19.64 4.86
N LEU A 149 1.55 -18.68 3.98
CA LEU A 149 1.38 -18.87 2.55
C LEU A 149 2.59 -18.34 1.76
N SER A 150 3.12 -17.16 2.10
CA SER A 150 4.21 -16.52 1.35
C SER A 150 5.63 -16.86 1.83
N GLY A 151 5.75 -17.41 3.05
CA GLY A 151 7.02 -17.46 3.79
C GLY A 151 7.53 -16.07 4.20
N GLY A 152 8.45 -16.05 5.16
CA GLY A 152 9.19 -14.87 5.58
C GLY A 152 9.43 -14.79 7.09
N MET A 153 9.47 -13.56 7.62
CA MET A 153 9.61 -13.31 9.05
C MET A 153 8.43 -12.51 9.62
N LEU A 154 7.97 -12.91 10.80
CA LEU A 154 7.04 -12.20 11.65
C LEU A 154 7.78 -11.65 12.87
N VAL A 155 7.56 -10.37 13.17
CA VAL A 155 8.09 -9.68 14.37
C VAL A 155 6.92 -8.99 15.07
N ILE A 156 6.79 -9.20 16.39
CA ILE A 156 5.88 -8.46 17.26
C ILE A 156 6.72 -7.60 18.20
N ILE A 157 6.46 -6.30 18.14
CA ILE A 157 7.16 -5.29 18.93
C ILE A 157 6.17 -4.65 19.88
N LYS A 158 6.53 -4.52 21.15
CA LYS A 158 5.80 -3.73 22.13
C LYS A 158 6.37 -2.31 22.19
N ALA A 159 5.50 -1.33 22.03
CA ALA A 159 5.79 0.09 22.14
C ALA A 159 5.47 0.57 23.56
N ASP A 160 6.46 1.13 24.25
CA ASP A 160 6.26 1.71 25.58
C ASP A 160 5.64 3.12 25.47
N LEU A 161 4.31 3.15 25.35
CA LEU A 161 3.55 4.39 25.16
C LEU A 161 3.52 5.27 26.42
N ASP A 162 3.66 4.69 27.60
CA ASP A 162 3.64 5.43 28.86
C ASP A 162 4.95 6.20 29.07
N ALA A 163 6.09 5.60 28.69
CA ALA A 163 7.37 6.31 28.63
C ALA A 163 7.34 7.46 27.62
N ALA A 164 6.71 7.27 26.45
CA ALA A 164 6.61 8.29 25.42
C ALA A 164 5.78 9.51 25.84
N ILE A 165 4.68 9.31 26.58
CA ILE A 165 3.81 10.39 27.07
C ILE A 165 4.46 11.16 28.22
N SER A 166 5.25 10.47 29.04
CA SER A 166 5.96 11.09 30.16
C SER A 166 7.05 12.07 29.68
N ALA A 167 7.56 11.89 28.46
CA ALA A 167 8.54 12.77 27.85
C ALA A 167 7.92 14.05 27.23
N ASP A 168 6.62 14.05 26.92
CA ASP A 168 5.99 15.06 26.06
C ASP A 168 5.24 16.18 26.82
N GLY A 169 5.42 16.29 28.14
CA GLY A 169 4.92 17.43 28.94
C GLY A 169 3.47 17.84 28.64
N ALA A 170 2.54 16.88 28.63
CA ALA A 170 1.25 17.01 27.96
C ALA A 170 0.37 18.19 28.44
N SER A 171 0.05 19.09 27.52
CA SER A 171 -1.18 19.90 27.50
C SER A 171 -2.41 19.00 27.25
N SER A 172 -3.57 19.41 27.78
CA SER A 172 -4.82 18.65 27.88
C SER A 172 -5.50 18.20 26.56
N GLU A 173 -4.89 17.29 25.82
CA GLU A 173 -5.61 16.33 24.97
C GLU A 173 -5.78 14.99 25.72
N THR A 174 -6.84 14.25 25.43
CA THR A 174 -7.14 12.99 26.13
C THR A 174 -5.94 12.04 25.97
N ILE A 175 -5.40 11.49 27.06
CA ILE A 175 -4.26 10.54 27.08
C ILE A 175 -4.37 9.45 25.97
N ALA A 176 -5.58 9.04 25.63
CA ALA A 176 -5.87 8.10 24.55
C ALA A 176 -5.42 8.58 23.16
N ASP A 177 -5.59 9.86 22.86
CA ASP A 177 -5.20 10.47 21.59
C ASP A 177 -3.67 10.58 21.49
N SER A 178 -2.99 10.96 22.58
CA SER A 178 -1.52 10.95 22.65
C SER A 178 -0.94 9.54 22.50
N LYS A 179 -1.53 8.52 23.15
CA LYS A 179 -1.14 7.11 22.96
C LYS A 179 -1.28 6.67 21.51
N LYS A 180 -2.36 7.09 20.84
CA LYS A 180 -2.60 6.78 19.43
C LYS A 180 -1.61 7.50 18.51
N ALA A 181 -1.29 8.76 18.78
CA ALA A 181 -0.29 9.53 18.04
C ALA A 181 1.11 8.90 18.17
N ALA A 182 1.52 8.55 19.40
CA ALA A 182 2.78 7.86 19.68
C ALA A 182 2.86 6.49 18.98
N MET A 183 1.78 5.71 19.00
CA MET A 183 1.72 4.44 18.27
C MET A 183 1.86 4.62 16.76
N ASN A 184 1.17 5.60 16.16
CA ASN A 184 1.31 5.90 14.74
C ASN A 184 2.74 6.32 14.39
N LEU A 185 3.36 7.15 15.25
CA LEU A 185 4.75 7.58 15.09
C LEU A 185 5.73 6.39 15.12
N ALA A 186 5.54 5.46 16.05
CA ALA A 186 6.35 4.25 16.14
C ALA A 186 6.21 3.40 14.87
N MET A 187 4.98 3.24 14.35
CA MET A 187 4.72 2.53 13.10
C MET A 187 5.37 3.21 11.89
N ASP A 188 5.26 4.53 11.76
CA ASP A 188 5.88 5.31 10.67
C ASP A 188 7.41 5.22 10.73
N THR A 189 7.96 5.23 11.93
CA THR A 189 9.41 5.06 12.16
C THR A 189 9.89 3.69 11.73
N LEU A 190 9.19 2.64 12.14
CA LEU A 190 9.50 1.26 11.73
C LEU A 190 9.38 1.10 10.21
N ARG A 191 8.36 1.70 9.60
CA ARG A 191 8.19 1.71 8.14
C ARG A 191 9.37 2.35 7.44
N SER A 192 9.77 3.55 7.86
CA SER A 192 10.92 4.27 7.30
C SER A 192 12.22 3.47 7.44
N ARG A 193 12.44 2.81 8.58
CA ARG A 193 13.64 1.99 8.83
C ARG A 193 13.68 0.73 7.97
N ILE A 194 12.55 0.05 7.80
CA ILE A 194 12.47 -1.13 6.94
C ILE A 194 12.64 -0.72 5.47
N ASP A 195 12.02 0.39 5.04
CA ASP A 195 12.16 0.93 3.69
C ASP A 195 13.63 1.25 3.34
N LYS A 196 14.41 1.79 4.28
CA LYS A 196 15.85 2.11 4.10
C LYS A 196 16.68 0.90 3.71
N PHE A 197 16.27 -0.31 4.07
CA PHE A 197 17.03 -1.51 3.75
C PHE A 197 16.72 -2.10 2.39
N GLY A 198 15.73 -1.55 1.67
CA GLY A 198 15.37 -2.01 0.33
C GLY A 198 14.88 -3.47 0.28
N LEU A 199 14.57 -4.05 1.45
CA LEU A 199 14.16 -5.44 1.62
C LEU A 199 12.66 -5.49 1.90
N THR A 200 11.92 -5.86 0.86
CA THR A 200 10.50 -6.22 0.82
C THR A 200 9.50 -5.18 1.35
N ASP A 201 8.24 -5.24 0.90
CA ASP A 201 7.18 -4.35 1.39
C ASP A 201 6.60 -4.97 2.68
N PRO A 202 6.98 -4.51 3.89
CA PRO A 202 6.48 -5.11 5.12
C PRO A 202 4.99 -4.80 5.30
N VAL A 203 4.26 -5.76 5.87
CA VAL A 203 2.92 -5.51 6.41
C VAL A 203 3.08 -5.11 7.87
N ILE A 204 3.00 -3.81 8.14
CA ILE A 204 3.06 -3.24 9.50
C ILE A 204 1.63 -2.92 9.94
N ARG A 205 1.20 -3.49 11.07
CA ARG A 205 -0.15 -3.31 11.63
C ARG A 205 -0.09 -3.13 13.14
N ARG A 206 -0.97 -2.32 13.69
CA ARG A 206 -1.20 -2.26 15.14
C ARG A 206 -1.89 -3.54 15.62
N GLN A 207 -1.42 -4.11 16.71
CA GLN A 207 -2.01 -5.26 17.39
C GLN A 207 -2.35 -4.88 18.84
N GLY A 208 -3.64 -4.75 19.15
CA GLY A 208 -4.07 -4.26 20.47
C GLY A 208 -3.67 -2.80 20.70
N ASP A 209 -3.39 -2.45 21.95
CA ASP A 209 -3.14 -1.05 22.32
C ASP A 209 -1.70 -0.62 22.11
N ASP A 210 -0.74 -1.48 22.43
CA ASP A 210 0.69 -1.17 22.56
C ASP A 210 1.61 -2.09 21.73
N ARG A 211 1.09 -3.00 20.90
CA ARG A 211 1.92 -3.86 20.04
C ARG A 211 1.83 -3.49 18.56
N ILE A 212 2.93 -3.73 17.85
CA ILE A 212 3.12 -3.54 16.42
C ILE A 212 3.51 -4.89 15.82
N TYR A 213 2.67 -5.36 14.91
CA TYR A 213 2.82 -6.59 14.15
C TYR A 213 3.48 -6.26 12.81
N ILE A 214 4.62 -6.88 12.52
CA ILE A 214 5.39 -6.68 11.30
C ILE A 214 5.59 -8.01 10.60
N GLU A 215 5.02 -8.17 9.41
CA GLU A 215 5.35 -9.28 8.51
C GLU A 215 6.27 -8.78 7.40
N MET A 216 7.39 -9.48 7.20
CA MET A 216 8.30 -9.25 6.08
C MET A 216 8.31 -10.53 5.25
N PRO A 217 7.79 -10.50 4.01
CA PRO A 217 7.89 -11.66 3.14
C PRO A 217 9.34 -11.90 2.72
N GLY A 218 9.72 -13.17 2.49
CA GLY A 218 11.02 -13.56 1.94
C GLY A 218 12.11 -13.94 2.95
N ALA A 219 13.25 -14.41 2.44
CA ALA A 219 14.39 -14.89 3.22
C ALA A 219 15.16 -13.72 3.86
N ALA A 220 14.61 -13.24 4.96
CA ALA A 220 15.14 -12.14 5.73
C ALA A 220 16.13 -12.67 6.78
N ASP A 221 17.35 -12.12 6.83
CA ASP A 221 18.30 -12.36 7.92
C ASP A 221 17.74 -11.71 9.20
N ALA A 222 17.32 -12.56 10.12
CA ALA A 222 16.70 -12.22 11.39
C ALA A 222 17.51 -11.21 12.20
N ASP A 223 18.81 -11.44 12.32
CA ASP A 223 19.69 -10.66 13.18
C ASP A 223 19.94 -9.27 12.59
N LYS A 224 20.12 -9.23 11.26
CA LYS A 224 20.27 -7.98 10.52
C LYS A 224 19.03 -7.10 10.70
N ILE A 225 17.84 -7.65 10.55
CA ILE A 225 16.58 -6.91 10.66
C ILE A 225 16.30 -6.44 12.07
N ASN A 226 16.61 -7.26 13.07
CA ASN A 226 16.50 -6.88 14.47
C ASN A 226 17.34 -5.64 14.80
N SER A 227 18.57 -5.57 14.32
CA SER A 227 19.45 -4.40 14.52
C SER A 227 18.89 -3.12 13.90
N ILE A 228 18.16 -3.23 12.79
CA ILE A 228 17.58 -2.10 12.04
C ILE A 228 16.30 -1.61 12.72
N ILE A 229 15.44 -2.54 13.11
CA ILE A 229 14.18 -2.28 13.78
C ILE A 229 14.44 -1.61 15.13
N MET A 230 15.38 -2.15 15.91
CA MET A 230 15.70 -1.69 17.27
C MET A 230 16.73 -0.55 17.32
N GLY A 231 17.53 -0.34 16.26
CA GLY A 231 18.53 0.73 16.21
C GLY A 231 17.90 2.11 16.37
N ARG A 232 18.55 3.05 17.06
CA ARG A 232 18.04 4.43 17.16
C ARG A 232 18.53 5.24 15.96
N GLY A 233 17.61 5.88 15.24
CA GLY A 233 17.98 6.93 14.28
C GLY A 233 18.58 8.11 15.03
N ILE A 234 19.56 8.79 14.42
CA ILE A 234 20.16 10.00 15.00
C ILE A 234 19.64 11.18 14.20
N LEU A 235 19.02 12.15 14.88
CA LEU A 235 18.59 13.43 14.32
C LEU A 235 19.23 14.56 15.09
N ALA A 236 19.84 15.51 14.40
CA ALA A 236 20.42 16.70 15.01
C ALA A 236 20.47 17.88 14.04
N PHE A 237 20.42 19.08 14.59
CA PHE A 237 20.66 20.33 13.91
C PHE A 237 22.10 20.76 14.15
N HIS A 238 22.85 20.94 13.06
CA HIS A 238 24.24 21.36 13.11
C HIS A 238 24.42 22.71 12.41
N LEU A 239 25.25 23.59 12.98
CA LEU A 239 25.61 24.83 12.31
C LEU A 239 26.51 24.52 11.11
N VAL A 240 26.20 25.10 9.95
CA VAL A 240 27.04 25.01 8.76
C VAL A 240 28.13 26.06 8.83
N ASP A 241 29.34 25.66 8.47
CA ASP A 241 30.48 26.56 8.29
C ASP A 241 30.67 26.78 6.78
N ASP A 242 30.16 27.91 6.26
CA ASP A 242 30.15 28.20 4.83
C ASP A 242 31.57 28.45 4.27
N GLU A 243 32.44 29.07 5.07
CA GLU A 243 33.84 29.31 4.68
C GLU A 243 34.60 27.99 4.57
N ALA A 244 34.50 27.13 5.59
CA ALA A 244 35.10 25.80 5.55
C ALA A 244 34.48 24.93 4.46
N THR A 245 33.17 25.06 4.20
CA THR A 245 32.49 24.39 3.09
C THR A 245 33.09 24.78 1.74
N GLN A 246 33.35 26.07 1.54
CA GLN A 246 33.95 26.55 0.31
C GLN A 246 35.39 26.04 0.16
N ALA A 247 36.21 26.15 1.21
CA ALA A 247 37.59 25.64 1.22
C ALA A 247 37.64 24.13 0.92
N PHE A 248 36.77 23.35 1.57
CA PHE A 248 36.63 21.93 1.31
C PHE A 248 36.22 21.64 -0.14
N ARG A 249 35.25 22.40 -0.68
CA ARG A 249 34.76 22.22 -2.04
C ARG A 249 35.85 22.48 -3.08
N GLU A 250 36.67 23.51 -2.88
CA GLU A 250 37.82 23.80 -3.75
C GLU A 250 38.84 22.67 -3.69
N TYR A 251 39.16 22.16 -2.49
CA TYR A 251 40.03 21.01 -2.34
C TYR A 251 39.49 19.75 -3.03
N TYR A 252 38.22 19.42 -2.81
CA TYR A 252 37.56 18.25 -3.38
C TYR A 252 37.56 18.28 -4.92
N ARG A 253 37.30 19.46 -5.52
CA ARG A 253 37.34 19.64 -6.97
C ARG A 253 38.74 19.42 -7.55
N ASN A 254 39.78 19.83 -6.83
CA ASN A 254 41.17 19.69 -7.27
C ASN A 254 41.75 18.29 -7.01
N ASN A 255 41.13 17.50 -6.13
CA ASN A 255 41.62 16.17 -5.71
C ASN A 255 40.52 15.08 -5.81
N PRO A 256 39.90 14.88 -6.98
CA PRO A 256 38.85 13.89 -7.15
C PRO A 256 39.39 12.48 -6.83
N GLY A 257 38.65 11.72 -6.01
CA GLY A 257 39.01 10.35 -5.64
C GLY A 257 40.17 10.22 -4.63
N LYS A 258 40.74 11.33 -4.13
CA LYS A 258 41.80 11.34 -3.10
C LYS A 258 41.43 12.14 -1.85
N THR A 259 40.17 12.51 -1.71
CA THR A 259 39.69 13.30 -0.56
C THR A 259 39.26 12.41 0.61
N PHE A 260 38.79 11.20 0.30
CA PHE A 260 38.23 10.27 1.27
C PHE A 260 38.91 8.89 1.20
N ASP A 261 38.96 8.19 2.32
CA ASP A 261 39.28 6.76 2.37
C ASP A 261 38.06 5.89 1.98
N ALA A 262 38.17 4.56 2.12
CA ALA A 262 37.09 3.63 1.78
C ALA A 262 35.89 3.75 2.74
N GLU A 263 36.13 4.22 3.95
CA GLU A 263 35.16 4.45 5.01
C GLU A 263 34.55 5.87 4.99
N TYR A 264 34.88 6.68 3.98
CA TYR A 264 34.47 8.08 3.83
C TYR A 264 35.00 9.05 4.91
N ASN A 265 36.12 8.72 5.56
CA ASN A 265 36.85 9.68 6.38
C ASN A 265 37.78 10.53 5.52
N LEU A 266 38.03 11.77 5.95
CA LEU A 266 38.94 12.67 5.25
C LEU A 266 40.39 12.17 5.37
N LEU A 267 41.05 12.00 4.22
CA LEU A 267 42.47 11.62 4.18
C LEU A 267 43.38 12.74 4.70
N ASN A 268 42.97 13.99 4.55
CA ASN A 268 43.62 15.14 5.15
C ASN A 268 42.63 15.93 6.03
N PRO A 269 42.62 15.71 7.34
CA PRO A 269 41.73 16.40 8.27
C PRO A 269 42.01 17.91 8.41
N GLU A 270 43.20 18.40 8.06
CA GLU A 270 43.62 19.80 8.24
C GLU A 270 42.89 20.80 7.32
N ILE A 271 42.15 20.30 6.32
CA ILE A 271 41.42 21.12 5.34
C ILE A 271 40.21 21.82 5.97
N ILE A 272 39.69 21.24 7.05
CA ILE A 272 38.56 21.79 7.79
C ILE A 272 38.98 22.06 9.24
N PRO A 273 38.31 22.99 9.93
CA PRO A 273 38.55 23.19 11.37
C PRO A 273 38.36 21.89 12.17
N GLU A 274 39.14 21.71 13.25
CA GLU A 274 39.07 20.50 14.08
C GLU A 274 37.69 20.28 14.71
N ASP A 275 36.92 21.33 14.93
CA ASP A 275 35.56 21.30 15.47
C ASP A 275 34.48 21.05 14.40
N CYS A 276 34.87 20.80 13.15
CA CYS A 276 33.99 20.59 12.00
C CYS A 276 34.10 19.17 11.42
N MET A 277 33.05 18.73 10.73
CA MET A 277 32.99 17.48 9.96
C MET A 277 32.31 17.71 8.61
N VAL A 278 32.70 16.94 7.61
CA VAL A 278 32.08 16.97 6.28
C VAL A 278 30.96 15.94 6.24
N LEU A 279 29.76 16.36 5.86
CA LEU A 279 28.63 15.47 5.61
C LEU A 279 28.08 15.67 4.20
N GLY A 280 27.56 14.59 3.62
CA GLY A 280 26.88 14.63 2.32
C GLY A 280 25.47 15.21 2.43
N VAL A 281 25.08 16.01 1.43
CA VAL A 281 23.71 16.52 1.29
C VAL A 281 22.92 15.58 0.39
N TYR A 282 21.73 15.19 0.83
CA TYR A 282 20.88 14.22 0.15
C TYR A 282 19.45 14.71 0.05
N HIS A 283 18.87 14.58 -1.15
CA HIS A 283 17.45 14.73 -1.38
C HIS A 283 16.84 13.40 -1.84
N LYS A 284 15.51 13.33 -1.83
CA LYS A 284 14.79 12.17 -2.35
C LYS A 284 14.59 12.34 -3.85
N ASP A 285 15.07 11.39 -4.64
CA ASP A 285 14.85 11.38 -6.08
C ASP A 285 13.38 11.03 -6.41
N ALA A 286 13.05 10.97 -7.71
CA ALA A 286 11.70 10.65 -8.15
C ALA A 286 11.26 9.20 -7.84
N TYR A 287 12.19 8.34 -7.43
CA TYR A 287 11.93 6.99 -6.92
C TYR A 287 11.85 6.97 -5.39
N GLY A 288 12.13 8.06 -4.69
CA GLY A 288 12.22 8.14 -3.23
C GLY A 288 13.49 7.54 -2.64
N ILE A 289 14.55 7.43 -3.44
CA ILE A 289 15.88 7.00 -3.02
C ILE A 289 16.68 8.22 -2.57
N ASP A 290 17.57 8.06 -1.59
CA ASP A 290 18.48 9.15 -1.21
C ASP A 290 19.51 9.37 -2.32
N GLU A 291 19.42 10.49 -3.02
CA GLU A 291 20.37 10.93 -4.05
C GLU A 291 21.20 12.09 -3.51
N ARG A 292 22.51 12.07 -3.76
CA ARG A 292 23.40 13.14 -3.31
C ARG A 292 23.13 14.38 -4.15
N ASP A 293 23.12 15.56 -3.51
CA ASP A 293 22.84 16.81 -4.21
C ASP A 293 23.91 17.14 -5.26
N ASP A 294 23.48 17.46 -6.48
CA ASP A 294 24.40 17.75 -7.59
C ASP A 294 25.11 19.10 -7.44
N ARG A 295 24.44 20.10 -6.85
CA ARG A 295 24.95 21.48 -6.76
C ARG A 295 25.81 21.66 -5.52
N GLU A 296 25.39 21.06 -4.43
CA GLU A 296 26.02 21.17 -3.12
C GLU A 296 26.16 19.78 -2.48
N PRO A 297 27.02 18.90 -3.01
CA PRO A 297 27.10 17.50 -2.59
C PRO A 297 27.58 17.31 -1.15
N PHE A 298 28.31 18.29 -0.61
CA PHE A 298 28.88 18.26 0.72
C PHE A 298 28.75 19.62 1.40
N LEU A 299 28.51 19.58 2.71
CA LEU A 299 28.62 20.72 3.61
C LEU A 299 29.54 20.38 4.77
N VAL A 300 30.27 21.39 5.23
CA VAL A 300 31.05 21.31 6.47
C VAL A 300 30.16 21.83 7.60
N VAL A 301 29.98 21.02 8.62
CA VAL A 301 29.13 21.32 9.77
C VAL A 301 29.90 21.15 11.08
N LYS A 302 29.52 21.88 12.13
CA LYS A 302 30.12 21.72 13.45
C LYS A 302 29.86 20.30 13.98
N LYS A 303 30.88 19.66 14.56
CA LYS A 303 30.80 18.31 15.16
C LYS A 303 29.79 18.28 16.31
N GLN A 304 29.78 19.32 17.14
CA GLN A 304 28.81 19.48 18.22
C GLN A 304 27.43 19.81 17.64
N ALA A 305 26.43 19.01 18.00
CA ALA A 305 25.03 19.29 17.65
C ALA A 305 24.58 20.58 18.36
N GLY A 306 24.00 21.51 17.60
CA GLY A 306 23.40 22.73 18.14
C GLY A 306 22.05 22.47 18.79
N LEU A 307 21.26 21.53 18.24
CA LEU A 307 20.05 21.02 18.85
C LEU A 307 19.89 19.54 18.49
N GLU A 308 19.67 18.68 19.48
CA GLU A 308 19.35 17.27 19.24
C GLU A 308 17.86 17.12 18.88
N GLY A 309 17.54 16.16 18.01
CA GLY A 309 16.17 15.86 17.60
C GLY A 309 15.25 15.45 18.74
N LYS A 310 15.79 15.11 19.92
CA LYS A 310 15.04 14.76 21.12
C LYS A 310 14.11 15.83 21.64
N HIS A 311 14.42 17.06 21.29
CA HIS A 311 13.67 18.22 21.72
C HIS A 311 12.50 18.56 20.80
N LEU A 312 12.29 17.84 19.69
CA LEU A 312 11.15 18.03 18.81
C LEU A 312 9.90 17.39 19.42
N VAL A 313 8.87 18.20 19.63
CA VAL A 313 7.56 17.78 20.18
C VAL A 313 6.59 17.48 19.04
N SER A 314 6.40 18.44 18.13
CA SER A 314 5.54 18.27 16.96
C SER A 314 6.20 18.77 15.69
N VAL A 315 5.84 18.16 14.55
CA VAL A 315 6.28 18.58 13.23
C VAL A 315 5.14 18.39 12.22
N ASP A 316 4.78 19.47 11.55
CA ASP A 316 3.65 19.51 10.63
C ASP A 316 3.97 20.27 9.34
N THR A 317 3.08 20.10 8.37
CA THR A 317 3.13 20.72 7.05
C THR A 317 1.92 21.65 6.91
N VAL A 318 2.17 22.93 6.70
CA VAL A 318 1.13 23.97 6.59
C VAL A 318 1.36 24.74 5.29
N ALA A 319 0.28 25.10 4.60
CA ALA A 319 0.38 26.00 3.44
C ALA A 319 0.46 27.45 3.93
N ASP A 320 1.40 28.21 3.39
CA ASP A 320 1.49 29.65 3.61
C ASP A 320 0.20 30.33 3.15
N GLN A 321 -0.40 31.15 4.01
CA GLN A 321 -1.66 31.84 3.66
C GLN A 321 -1.47 32.87 2.56
N MET A 322 -0.25 33.39 2.36
CA MET A 322 0.03 34.45 1.39
C MET A 322 0.57 33.92 0.06
N SER A 323 1.46 32.93 0.10
CA SER A 323 2.12 32.40 -1.11
C SER A 323 1.63 31.01 -1.55
N ASN A 324 0.76 30.35 -0.77
CA ASN A 324 0.31 28.97 -0.95
C ASN A 324 1.47 27.95 -1.07
N ASN A 325 2.67 28.34 -0.64
CA ASN A 325 3.84 27.47 -0.60
C ASN A 325 3.80 26.62 0.68
N PRO A 326 4.30 25.38 0.65
CA PRO A 326 4.35 24.53 1.83
C PRO A 326 5.45 25.00 2.79
N LEU A 327 5.14 25.01 4.08
CA LEU A 327 6.07 25.18 5.20
C LEU A 327 6.06 23.94 6.09
N VAL A 328 7.25 23.54 6.55
CA VAL A 328 7.39 22.57 7.64
C VAL A 328 7.50 23.34 8.94
N THR A 329 6.50 23.23 9.82
CA THR A 329 6.49 23.87 11.14
C THR A 329 6.83 22.84 12.20
N PHE A 330 7.60 23.22 13.21
CA PHE A 330 7.90 22.35 14.34
C PHE A 330 7.82 23.10 15.67
N SER A 331 7.55 22.37 16.75
CA SER A 331 7.59 22.85 18.12
C SER A 331 8.62 22.09 18.94
N LEU A 332 9.17 22.77 19.95
CA LEU A 332 10.20 22.25 20.83
C LEU A 332 9.68 22.15 22.28
N ASP A 333 10.29 21.26 23.05
CA ASP A 333 10.12 21.25 24.51
C ASP A 333 10.77 22.50 25.15
N ALA A 334 10.55 22.70 26.45
CA ALA A 334 11.04 23.89 27.16
C ALA A 334 12.58 23.98 27.19
N GLU A 335 13.29 22.86 27.26
CA GLU A 335 14.76 22.81 27.29
C GLU A 335 15.33 23.14 25.91
N GLY A 336 14.82 22.46 24.87
CA GLY A 336 15.14 22.69 23.48
C GLY A 336 14.81 24.09 23.02
N ALA A 337 13.69 24.67 23.44
CA ALA A 337 13.34 26.06 23.14
C ALA A 337 14.41 27.04 23.65
N LYS A 338 14.96 26.80 24.85
CA LYS A 338 16.05 27.63 25.40
C LYS A 338 17.35 27.44 24.62
N ILE A 339 17.77 26.18 24.40
CA ILE A 339 18.98 25.85 23.64
C ILE A 339 18.90 26.45 22.23
N PHE A 340 17.77 26.28 21.57
CA PHE A 340 17.54 26.76 20.21
C PHE A 340 17.45 28.28 20.14
N SER A 341 16.87 28.94 21.13
CA SER A 341 16.85 30.41 21.23
C SER A 341 18.27 30.97 21.33
N GLU A 342 19.12 30.40 22.20
CA GLU A 342 20.52 30.82 22.34
C GLU A 342 21.34 30.53 21.07
N LEU A 343 21.14 29.35 20.47
CA LEU A 343 21.81 28.97 19.22
C LEU A 343 21.44 29.93 18.08
N THR A 344 20.15 30.22 17.90
CA THR A 344 19.65 31.04 16.78
C THR A 344 19.98 32.51 16.95
N ALA A 345 19.91 33.06 18.18
CA ALA A 345 20.26 34.46 18.45
C ALA A 345 21.71 34.79 18.07
N ASN A 346 22.64 33.85 18.27
CA ASN A 346 24.06 34.06 18.01
C ASN A 346 24.49 33.75 16.56
N ASN A 347 23.60 33.18 15.73
CA ASN A 347 23.96 32.64 14.41
C ASN A 347 23.02 33.08 13.28
N VAL A 348 22.31 34.20 13.46
CA VAL A 348 21.47 34.80 12.41
C VAL A 348 22.29 35.01 11.13
N GLY A 349 21.72 34.63 9.99
CA GLY A 349 22.36 34.69 8.67
C GLY A 349 23.13 33.42 8.29
N LYS A 350 23.49 32.55 9.25
CA LYS A 350 24.14 31.26 8.96
C LYS A 350 23.13 30.17 8.62
N ARG A 351 23.61 29.09 8.01
CA ARG A 351 22.77 27.92 7.68
C ARG A 351 22.75 26.92 8.82
N LEU A 352 21.60 26.29 9.00
CA LEU A 352 21.40 25.24 10.00
C LEU A 352 21.07 23.93 9.29
N ALA A 353 22.03 23.01 9.26
CA ALA A 353 21.86 21.70 8.64
C ALA A 353 21.04 20.77 9.53
N ILE A 354 20.05 20.13 8.93
CA ILE A 354 19.21 19.08 9.52
C ILE A 354 19.82 17.75 9.09
N VAL A 355 20.47 17.07 10.05
CA VAL A 355 21.21 15.83 9.82
C VAL A 355 20.42 14.66 10.36
N SER A 356 20.16 13.66 9.51
CA SER A 356 19.59 12.38 9.90
C SER A 356 20.49 11.24 9.44
N ASP A 357 20.94 10.41 10.37
CA ASP A 357 21.84 9.26 10.13
C ASP A 357 23.07 9.64 9.29
N ASN A 358 23.78 10.70 9.70
CA ASN A 358 24.96 11.28 9.02
C ASN A 358 24.71 11.77 7.58
N LYS A 359 23.45 11.99 7.20
CA LYS A 359 23.07 12.60 5.92
C LYS A 359 22.36 13.91 6.16
N ILE A 360 22.82 14.98 5.53
CA ILE A 360 22.11 16.27 5.56
C ILE A 360 20.88 16.15 4.67
N LYS A 361 19.70 16.44 5.22
CA LYS A 361 18.40 16.40 4.52
C LYS A 361 17.93 17.78 4.08
N SER A 362 18.30 18.81 4.81
CA SER A 362 18.04 20.20 4.47
C SER A 362 19.02 21.11 5.21
N ALA A 363 19.34 22.27 4.65
CA ALA A 363 20.21 23.26 5.28
C ALA A 363 19.66 24.68 5.08
N PRO A 364 18.50 25.03 5.68
CA PRO A 364 17.91 26.35 5.56
C PRO A 364 18.78 27.45 6.18
N ASN A 365 18.65 28.67 5.63
CA ASN A 365 19.26 29.86 6.20
C ASN A 365 18.44 30.36 7.39
N LEU A 366 19.10 30.67 8.50
CA LEU A 366 18.47 31.28 9.65
C LEU A 366 18.27 32.78 9.41
N LYS A 367 17.02 33.22 9.26
CA LYS A 367 16.69 34.62 8.93
C LYS A 367 16.55 35.52 10.17
N GLU A 368 15.97 34.98 11.22
CA GLU A 368 15.69 35.68 12.47
C GLU A 368 15.90 34.76 13.68
N PRO A 369 16.15 35.31 14.89
CA PRO A 369 16.21 34.52 16.11
C PRO A 369 14.88 33.83 16.41
N ILE A 370 14.93 32.55 16.81
CA ILE A 370 13.73 31.77 17.13
C ILE A 370 13.68 31.59 18.64
N THR A 371 12.96 32.49 19.32
CA THR A 371 12.88 32.54 20.79
C THR A 371 11.61 31.92 21.36
N GLY A 372 10.60 31.66 20.52
CA GLY A 372 9.27 31.20 20.93
C GLY A 372 9.12 29.67 21.05
N GLY A 373 10.19 28.89 20.92
CA GLY A 373 10.13 27.42 20.96
C GLY A 373 9.40 26.77 19.78
N ALA A 374 9.09 27.52 18.72
CA ALA A 374 8.51 27.01 17.49
C ALA A 374 9.21 27.63 16.27
N GLY A 375 9.45 26.83 15.24
CA GLY A 375 10.15 27.25 14.02
C GLY A 375 9.42 26.81 12.76
N SER A 376 9.76 27.46 11.64
CA SER A 376 9.22 27.12 10.32
C SER A 376 10.33 27.04 9.28
N ILE A 377 10.27 26.03 8.42
CA ILE A 377 11.20 25.79 7.32
C ILE A 377 10.45 25.99 6.01
N SER A 378 10.92 26.92 5.18
CA SER A 378 10.29 27.34 3.92
C SER A 378 11.22 27.09 2.71
N GLY A 379 10.68 27.21 1.50
CA GLY A 379 11.48 27.22 0.26
C GLY A 379 11.66 25.86 -0.41
N MET A 380 10.69 24.96 -0.21
CA MET A 380 10.72 23.59 -0.72
C MET A 380 9.41 23.24 -1.44
N SER A 381 9.42 22.18 -2.23
CA SER A 381 8.21 21.65 -2.87
C SER A 381 7.29 20.94 -1.86
N ALA A 382 6.02 20.70 -2.22
CA ALA A 382 5.08 20.00 -1.32
C ALA A 382 5.55 18.59 -0.97
N THR A 383 6.18 17.91 -1.94
CA THR A 383 6.80 16.59 -1.76
C THR A 383 8.03 16.65 -0.87
N GLU A 384 8.89 17.67 -1.01
CA GLU A 384 10.05 17.85 -0.13
C GLU A 384 9.62 18.17 1.31
N ALA A 385 8.60 18.99 1.49
CA ALA A 385 8.05 19.32 2.81
C ALA A 385 7.53 18.08 3.53
N GLU A 386 6.77 17.23 2.84
CA GLU A 386 6.25 16.00 3.44
C GLU A 386 7.36 14.99 3.74
N ASN A 387 8.37 14.90 2.88
CA ASN A 387 9.56 14.08 3.12
C ASN A 387 10.34 14.58 4.35
N LEU A 388 10.57 15.90 4.46
CA LEU A 388 11.28 16.48 5.60
C LEU A 388 10.48 16.34 6.90
N LYS A 389 9.16 16.57 6.87
CA LYS A 389 8.27 16.28 8.00
C LYS A 389 8.43 14.84 8.46
N THR A 390 8.39 13.89 7.53
CA THR A 390 8.55 12.47 7.83
C THR A 390 9.92 12.20 8.46
N VAL A 391 11.00 12.76 7.92
CA VAL A 391 12.35 12.62 8.49
C VAL A 391 12.41 13.16 9.91
N LEU A 392 11.95 14.40 10.12
CA LEU A 392 12.01 15.05 11.43
C LEU A 392 11.19 14.31 12.48
N ARG A 393 10.02 13.76 12.09
CA ARG A 393 9.19 12.94 12.98
C ARG A 393 9.81 11.57 13.27
N THR A 394 10.35 10.89 12.27
CA THR A 394 10.76 9.48 12.38
C THR A 394 12.19 9.28 12.86
N ALA A 395 13.06 10.29 12.71
CA ALA A 395 14.47 10.15 13.04
C ALA A 395 14.75 10.23 14.55
N TRP A 396 13.89 10.88 15.34
CA TRP A 396 13.91 10.75 16.81
C TRP A 396 12.79 9.82 17.28
N LEU A 397 13.15 8.59 17.64
CA LEU A 397 12.20 7.64 18.20
C LEU A 397 11.94 8.00 19.68
N ASN A 398 10.83 8.69 19.96
CA ASN A 398 10.40 9.00 21.33
C ASN A 398 9.67 7.83 22.03
N VAL A 399 9.55 6.67 21.36
CA VAL A 399 8.81 5.50 21.86
C VAL A 399 9.77 4.30 21.98
N PRO A 400 10.18 3.90 23.19
CA PRO A 400 10.98 2.69 23.39
C PRO A 400 10.26 1.47 22.80
N LEU A 401 10.98 0.69 22.00
CA LEU A 401 10.46 -0.52 21.35
C LEU A 401 11.13 -1.75 21.95
N GLN A 402 10.33 -2.74 22.32
CA GLN A 402 10.80 -4.03 22.85
C GLN A 402 10.36 -5.15 21.92
N LEU A 403 11.28 -6.02 21.54
CA LEU A 403 10.96 -7.23 20.79
C LEU A 403 10.24 -8.22 21.72
N GLU A 404 9.01 -8.61 21.40
CA GLU A 404 8.22 -9.57 22.18
C GLU A 404 8.22 -10.96 21.55
N THR A 405 8.08 -11.05 20.23
CA THR A 405 8.04 -12.33 19.53
C THR A 405 8.63 -12.21 18.14
N GLN A 406 9.36 -13.24 17.72
CA GLN A 406 9.91 -13.37 16.39
C GLN A 406 9.69 -14.80 15.88
N GLN A 407 9.19 -14.93 14.65
CA GLN A 407 8.97 -16.22 14.01
C GLN A 407 9.42 -16.15 12.55
N VAL A 408 10.16 -17.17 12.10
CA VAL A 408 10.59 -17.29 10.70
C VAL A 408 9.90 -18.51 10.08
N VAL A 409 9.30 -18.32 8.92
CA VAL A 409 8.63 -19.37 8.13
C VAL A 409 9.34 -19.48 6.78
N GLY A 410 9.77 -20.68 6.41
CA GLY A 410 10.44 -20.90 5.13
C GLY A 410 9.48 -20.79 3.93
N ALA A 411 9.95 -20.23 2.82
CA ALA A 411 9.16 -20.05 1.60
C ALA A 411 8.65 -21.37 0.99
N SER A 412 9.43 -22.46 1.08
CA SER A 412 9.04 -23.78 0.56
C SER A 412 7.82 -24.38 1.26
N LEU A 413 7.62 -24.07 2.54
CA LEU A 413 6.47 -24.56 3.30
C LEU A 413 5.18 -23.83 2.89
N GLY A 414 5.28 -22.58 2.43
CA GLY A 414 4.15 -21.77 2.00
C GLY A 414 3.54 -22.24 0.68
N ASP A 415 4.36 -22.45 -0.35
CA ASP A 415 3.88 -22.84 -1.69
C ASP A 415 3.12 -24.17 -1.70
N GLU A 416 3.61 -25.16 -0.95
CA GLU A 416 2.94 -26.45 -0.81
C GLU A 416 1.58 -26.30 -0.12
N LYS A 417 1.53 -25.52 0.96
CA LYS A 417 0.30 -25.28 1.73
C LYS A 417 -0.72 -24.42 0.99
N ILE A 418 -0.28 -23.48 0.15
CA ILE A 418 -1.16 -22.76 -0.79
C ILE A 418 -1.85 -23.77 -1.71
N ASN A 419 -1.09 -24.68 -2.33
CA ASN A 419 -1.64 -25.60 -3.31
C ASN A 419 -2.60 -26.61 -2.66
N GLU A 420 -2.28 -27.12 -1.47
CA GLU A 420 -3.19 -27.95 -0.67
C GLU A 420 -4.49 -27.19 -0.33
N GLY A 421 -4.37 -25.94 0.14
CA GLY A 421 -5.53 -25.11 0.51
C GLY A 421 -6.44 -24.80 -0.67
N ILE A 422 -5.87 -24.45 -1.84
CA ILE A 422 -6.64 -24.22 -3.08
C ILE A 422 -7.36 -25.50 -3.51
N LYS A 423 -6.67 -26.66 -3.49
CA LYS A 423 -7.29 -27.94 -3.83
C LYS A 423 -8.43 -28.30 -2.88
N ALA A 424 -8.26 -28.09 -1.57
CA ALA A 424 -9.30 -28.34 -0.58
C ALA A 424 -10.54 -27.45 -0.82
N LEU A 425 -10.32 -26.16 -1.11
CA LEU A 425 -11.39 -25.21 -1.43
C LEU A 425 -12.13 -25.59 -2.72
N GLN A 426 -11.41 -25.99 -3.77
CA GLN A 426 -11.99 -26.44 -5.03
C GLN A 426 -12.82 -27.72 -4.87
N TRP A 427 -12.28 -28.76 -4.23
CA TRP A 427 -12.99 -30.01 -4.00
C TRP A 427 -14.20 -29.82 -3.08
N GLY A 428 -14.07 -29.01 -2.02
CA GLY A 428 -15.18 -28.66 -1.13
C GLY A 428 -16.30 -27.93 -1.88
N LEU A 429 -15.95 -26.93 -2.71
CA LEU A 429 -16.92 -26.22 -3.53
C LEU A 429 -17.63 -27.16 -4.52
N ILE A 430 -16.88 -27.98 -5.26
CA ILE A 430 -17.45 -28.92 -6.23
C ILE A 430 -18.40 -29.90 -5.54
N ALA A 431 -18.01 -30.49 -4.41
CA ALA A 431 -18.85 -31.43 -3.66
C ALA A 431 -20.18 -30.79 -3.24
N VAL A 432 -20.15 -29.56 -2.72
CA VAL A 432 -21.34 -28.81 -2.31
C VAL A 432 -22.23 -28.47 -3.52
N LEU A 433 -21.65 -28.03 -4.63
CA LEU A 433 -22.42 -27.73 -5.85
C LEU A 433 -23.10 -28.98 -6.43
N VAL A 434 -22.37 -30.10 -6.50
CA VAL A 434 -22.93 -31.39 -6.97
C VAL A 434 -24.06 -31.85 -6.04
N PHE A 435 -23.86 -31.78 -4.72
CA PHE A 435 -24.89 -32.12 -3.75
C PHE A 435 -26.18 -31.29 -3.98
N MET A 436 -26.05 -29.98 -4.18
CA MET A 436 -27.20 -29.10 -4.41
C MET A 436 -27.95 -29.41 -5.71
N LEU A 437 -27.21 -29.66 -6.79
CA LEU A 437 -27.81 -30.04 -8.08
C LEU A 437 -28.55 -31.39 -7.98
N VAL A 438 -27.93 -32.38 -7.32
CA VAL A 438 -28.52 -33.70 -7.15
C VAL A 438 -29.76 -33.65 -6.27
N PHE A 439 -29.72 -33.01 -5.09
CA PHE A 439 -30.85 -33.03 -4.16
C PHE A 439 -31.99 -32.08 -4.53
N TYR A 440 -31.68 -30.90 -5.06
CA TYR A 440 -32.64 -29.80 -5.24
C TYR A 440 -32.93 -29.43 -6.70
N LYS A 441 -32.34 -30.12 -7.69
CA LYS A 441 -32.60 -29.93 -9.14
C LYS A 441 -32.52 -28.45 -9.57
N GLU A 442 -33.63 -27.86 -10.02
CA GLU A 442 -33.68 -26.47 -10.50
C GLU A 442 -33.41 -25.46 -9.37
N ALA A 443 -33.92 -25.72 -8.17
CA ALA A 443 -33.58 -24.90 -7.01
C ALA A 443 -32.09 -25.06 -6.64
N GLY A 444 -31.51 -26.23 -6.92
CA GLY A 444 -30.07 -26.46 -6.82
C GLY A 444 -29.24 -25.51 -7.68
N ILE A 445 -29.65 -25.25 -8.93
CA ILE A 445 -28.97 -24.29 -9.82
C ILE A 445 -28.98 -22.88 -9.21
N ASN A 446 -30.11 -22.49 -8.61
CA ASN A 446 -30.22 -21.20 -7.91
C ASN A 446 -29.21 -21.11 -6.76
N ALA A 447 -29.13 -22.13 -5.91
CA ALA A 447 -28.14 -22.19 -4.83
C ALA A 447 -26.70 -22.14 -5.36
N CYS A 448 -26.40 -22.82 -6.47
CA CYS A 448 -25.08 -22.79 -7.09
C CYS A 448 -24.69 -21.37 -7.54
N ILE A 449 -25.60 -20.63 -8.20
CA ILE A 449 -25.35 -19.24 -8.61
C ILE A 449 -25.14 -18.34 -7.38
N ALA A 450 -26.00 -18.47 -6.37
CA ALA A 450 -25.87 -17.72 -5.12
C ALA A 450 -24.53 -18.00 -4.42
N GLN A 451 -24.07 -19.26 -4.47
CA GLN A 451 -22.81 -19.67 -3.85
C GLN A 451 -21.57 -19.15 -4.59
N ILE A 452 -21.57 -19.18 -5.92
CA ILE A 452 -20.49 -18.59 -6.72
C ILE A 452 -20.40 -17.09 -6.45
N LEU A 453 -21.56 -16.42 -6.41
CA LEU A 453 -21.61 -15.00 -6.09
C LEU A 453 -21.17 -14.71 -4.64
N ASN A 454 -21.47 -15.61 -3.71
CA ASN A 454 -21.00 -15.48 -2.32
C ASN A 454 -19.47 -15.48 -2.24
N LEU A 455 -18.82 -16.44 -2.92
CA LEU A 455 -17.36 -16.50 -2.98
C LEU A 455 -16.76 -15.25 -3.64
N TYR A 456 -17.40 -14.75 -4.70
CA TYR A 456 -17.01 -13.51 -5.37
C TYR A 456 -17.09 -12.28 -4.45
N ILE A 457 -18.19 -12.09 -3.73
CA ILE A 457 -18.35 -10.99 -2.77
C ILE A 457 -17.33 -11.13 -1.64
N MET A 458 -17.13 -12.34 -1.11
CA MET A 458 -16.14 -12.59 -0.06
C MET A 458 -14.74 -12.14 -0.49
N PHE A 459 -14.21 -12.60 -1.63
CA PHE A 459 -12.90 -12.16 -2.11
C PHE A 459 -12.84 -10.65 -2.38
N SER A 460 -13.93 -10.06 -2.87
CA SER A 460 -14.01 -8.62 -3.12
C SER A 460 -13.88 -7.81 -1.84
N VAL A 461 -14.52 -8.25 -0.75
CA VAL A 461 -14.43 -7.60 0.56
C VAL A 461 -13.03 -7.79 1.17
N LEU A 462 -12.44 -8.99 1.08
CA LEU A 462 -11.05 -9.19 1.52
C LEU A 462 -10.07 -8.24 0.81
N SER A 463 -10.26 -8.05 -0.50
CA SER A 463 -9.47 -7.14 -1.33
C SER A 463 -9.69 -5.67 -0.92
N ALA A 464 -10.94 -5.26 -0.69
CA ALA A 464 -11.30 -3.89 -0.29
C ALA A 464 -10.60 -3.44 1.02
N PHE A 465 -10.47 -4.36 1.97
CA PHE A 465 -9.88 -4.10 3.29
C PHE A 465 -8.39 -4.47 3.38
N ASN A 466 -7.75 -4.86 2.27
CA ASN A 466 -6.37 -5.34 2.23
C ASN A 466 -6.07 -6.43 3.29
N LEU A 467 -7.04 -7.31 3.55
CA LEU A 467 -6.91 -8.34 4.57
C LEU A 467 -5.89 -9.39 4.16
N THR A 468 -5.16 -9.90 5.15
CA THR A 468 -4.17 -10.96 4.95
C THR A 468 -4.88 -12.30 4.93
N LEU A 469 -4.67 -13.07 3.86
CA LEU A 469 -5.14 -14.43 3.70
C LEU A 469 -4.11 -15.38 4.28
N THR A 470 -4.49 -16.13 5.30
CA THR A 470 -3.70 -17.18 5.96
C THR A 470 -4.35 -18.55 5.76
N LEU A 471 -3.68 -19.65 6.12
CA LEU A 471 -4.24 -21.00 6.15
C LEU A 471 -5.50 -21.09 7.03
N PRO A 472 -5.53 -20.53 8.26
CA PRO A 472 -6.78 -20.43 9.01
C PRO A 472 -7.84 -19.59 8.28
N SER A 473 -7.47 -18.52 7.59
CA SER A 473 -8.44 -17.75 6.79
C SER A 473 -9.08 -18.62 5.71
N ILE A 474 -8.29 -19.48 5.04
CA ILE A 474 -8.78 -20.48 4.06
C ILE A 474 -9.73 -21.48 4.73
N ALA A 475 -9.40 -21.98 5.92
CA ALA A 475 -10.31 -22.85 6.67
C ALA A 475 -11.66 -22.18 6.98
N GLY A 476 -11.65 -20.90 7.37
CA GLY A 476 -12.87 -20.10 7.58
C GLY A 476 -13.70 -19.93 6.30
N MET A 477 -13.05 -19.78 5.14
CA MET A 477 -13.73 -19.77 3.84
C MET A 477 -14.37 -21.12 3.51
N ILE A 478 -13.66 -22.22 3.75
CA ILE A 478 -14.20 -23.58 3.53
C ILE A 478 -15.42 -23.83 4.43
N LEU A 479 -15.36 -23.42 5.70
CA LEU A 479 -16.48 -23.50 6.63
C LEU A 479 -17.68 -22.68 6.12
N THR A 480 -17.42 -21.44 5.69
CA THR A 480 -18.44 -20.56 5.10
C THR A 480 -19.08 -21.20 3.87
N ILE A 481 -18.31 -21.90 3.02
CA ILE A 481 -18.84 -22.53 1.82
C ILE A 481 -19.99 -23.51 2.16
N GLY A 482 -19.83 -24.31 3.21
CA GLY A 482 -20.88 -25.20 3.70
C GLY A 482 -22.07 -24.44 4.28
N MET A 483 -21.81 -23.49 5.17
CA MET A 483 -22.86 -22.72 5.86
C MET A 483 -23.68 -21.83 4.92
N ALA A 484 -23.08 -21.29 3.87
CA ALA A 484 -23.78 -20.42 2.93
C ALA A 484 -24.84 -21.16 2.11
N VAL A 485 -24.64 -22.46 1.88
CA VAL A 485 -25.62 -23.30 1.21
C VAL A 485 -26.73 -23.75 2.15
N ASP A 486 -26.45 -23.88 3.45
CA ASP A 486 -27.45 -24.19 4.48
C ASP A 486 -28.61 -23.19 4.48
N ALA A 487 -28.33 -21.89 4.38
CA ALA A 487 -29.36 -20.86 4.27
C ALA A 487 -30.31 -21.10 3.06
N ASN A 488 -29.77 -21.53 1.92
CA ASN A 488 -30.59 -21.89 0.75
C ASN A 488 -31.41 -23.15 1.00
N VAL A 489 -30.85 -24.16 1.68
CA VAL A 489 -31.56 -25.39 2.06
C VAL A 489 -32.78 -25.07 2.93
N VAL A 490 -32.62 -24.23 3.96
CA VAL A 490 -33.72 -23.81 4.84
C VAL A 490 -34.85 -23.13 4.04
N VAL A 491 -34.51 -22.21 3.13
CA VAL A 491 -35.49 -21.59 2.24
C VAL A 491 -36.20 -22.65 1.40
N PHE A 492 -35.45 -23.58 0.78
CA PHE A 492 -36.01 -24.55 -0.15
C PHE A 492 -36.94 -25.54 0.53
N GLU A 493 -36.60 -26.01 1.72
CA GLU A 493 -37.49 -26.86 2.51
C GLU A 493 -38.76 -26.12 2.92
N ARG A 494 -38.64 -24.84 3.32
CA ARG A 494 -39.84 -24.05 3.64
C ARG A 494 -40.73 -23.84 2.42
N ILE A 495 -40.17 -23.57 1.24
CA ILE A 495 -40.93 -23.52 -0.01
C ILE A 495 -41.60 -24.88 -0.31
N LYS A 496 -40.91 -26.01 -0.08
CA LYS A 496 -41.51 -27.35 -0.27
C LYS A 496 -42.70 -27.57 0.67
N GLU A 497 -42.62 -27.14 1.92
CA GLU A 497 -43.74 -27.21 2.87
C GLU A 497 -44.95 -26.42 2.36
N GLU A 498 -44.73 -25.19 1.91
CA GLU A 498 -45.80 -24.33 1.38
C GLU A 498 -46.42 -24.87 0.09
N LEU A 499 -45.63 -25.50 -0.78
CA LEU A 499 -46.14 -26.20 -1.96
C LEU A 499 -46.97 -27.44 -1.60
N LYS A 500 -46.61 -28.17 -0.54
CA LYS A 500 -47.39 -29.33 -0.05
C LYS A 500 -48.76 -28.89 0.49
N LEU A 501 -48.86 -27.68 1.02
CA LEU A 501 -50.12 -27.05 1.44
C LEU A 501 -50.99 -26.58 0.26
N GLY A 502 -50.53 -26.75 -0.98
CA GLY A 502 -51.29 -26.45 -2.19
C GLY A 502 -51.18 -25.01 -2.68
N LYS A 503 -50.29 -24.19 -2.12
CA LYS A 503 -50.06 -22.81 -2.56
C LYS A 503 -49.50 -22.77 -3.99
N THR A 504 -49.81 -21.70 -4.72
CA THR A 504 -49.21 -21.42 -6.03
C THR A 504 -47.70 -21.17 -5.89
N ARG A 505 -46.94 -21.32 -6.99
CA ARG A 505 -45.48 -21.09 -6.98
C ARG A 505 -45.10 -19.75 -6.37
N GLU A 506 -45.76 -18.66 -6.77
CA GLU A 506 -45.47 -17.31 -6.27
C GLU A 506 -45.78 -17.16 -4.77
N ALA A 507 -46.94 -17.67 -4.33
CA ALA A 507 -47.32 -17.62 -2.92
C ALA A 507 -46.40 -18.49 -2.04
N ALA A 508 -46.00 -19.68 -2.54
CA ALA A 508 -45.10 -20.59 -1.83
C ALA A 508 -43.68 -20.02 -1.72
N VAL A 509 -43.16 -19.38 -2.78
CA VAL A 509 -41.86 -18.70 -2.73
C VAL A 509 -41.90 -17.55 -1.73
N ASN A 510 -42.92 -16.69 -1.78
CA ASN A 510 -43.02 -15.55 -0.87
C ASN A 510 -43.14 -15.98 0.60
N ALA A 511 -44.05 -16.93 0.90
CA ALA A 511 -44.20 -17.47 2.24
C ALA A 511 -42.95 -18.23 2.71
N GLY A 512 -42.30 -18.96 1.80
CA GLY A 512 -41.06 -19.69 2.07
C GLY A 512 -39.94 -18.78 2.54
N PHE A 513 -39.68 -17.68 1.82
CA PHE A 513 -38.67 -16.69 2.21
C PHE A 513 -39.04 -15.93 3.49
N GLU A 514 -40.33 -15.61 3.70
CA GLU A 514 -40.80 -14.91 4.89
C GLU A 514 -40.63 -15.76 6.16
N HIS A 515 -41.02 -17.03 6.10
CA HIS A 515 -40.87 -17.94 7.24
C HIS A 515 -39.43 -18.41 7.47
N ALA A 516 -38.62 -18.52 6.41
CA ALA A 516 -37.21 -18.89 6.55
C ALA A 516 -36.34 -17.72 7.07
N PHE A 517 -36.80 -16.47 6.96
CA PHE A 517 -36.01 -15.29 7.30
C PHE A 517 -35.49 -15.32 8.74
N SER A 518 -36.34 -15.59 9.73
CA SER A 518 -35.92 -15.59 11.14
C SER A 518 -34.88 -16.67 11.42
N ALA A 519 -35.11 -17.90 10.96
CA ALA A 519 -34.17 -19.00 11.15
C ALA A 519 -32.80 -18.73 10.50
N ILE A 520 -32.78 -18.12 9.31
CA ILE A 520 -31.54 -17.75 8.61
C ILE A 520 -30.82 -16.63 9.38
N MET A 521 -31.55 -15.60 9.82
CA MET A 521 -30.97 -14.51 10.59
C MET A 521 -30.41 -15.01 11.91
N ASP A 522 -31.13 -15.85 12.65
CA ASP A 522 -30.70 -16.37 13.97
C ASP A 522 -29.38 -17.17 13.85
N SER A 523 -29.29 -18.09 12.90
CA SER A 523 -28.09 -18.91 12.67
C SER A 523 -26.87 -18.06 12.25
N ASN A 524 -27.06 -17.12 11.32
CA ASN A 524 -25.97 -16.28 10.83
C ASN A 524 -25.56 -15.21 11.85
N ILE A 525 -26.49 -14.59 12.57
CA ILE A 525 -26.17 -13.62 13.64
C ILE A 525 -25.36 -14.31 14.74
N THR A 526 -25.74 -15.51 15.16
CA THR A 526 -25.01 -16.27 16.20
C THR A 526 -23.56 -16.53 15.75
N THR A 527 -23.40 -16.96 14.49
CA THR A 527 -22.06 -17.21 13.91
C THR A 527 -21.26 -15.91 13.78
N PHE A 528 -21.91 -14.82 13.36
CA PHE A 528 -21.28 -13.52 13.22
C PHE A 528 -20.81 -12.97 14.57
N ILE A 529 -21.59 -13.14 15.65
CA ILE A 529 -21.20 -12.75 17.00
C ILE A 529 -19.93 -13.51 17.42
N ALA A 530 -19.86 -14.82 17.19
CA ALA A 530 -18.67 -15.61 17.47
C ALA A 530 -17.45 -15.09 16.68
N ALA A 531 -17.61 -14.87 15.37
CA ALA A 531 -16.57 -14.32 14.52
C ALA A 531 -16.14 -12.91 14.96
N PHE A 532 -17.08 -12.07 15.40
CA PHE A 532 -16.79 -10.73 15.90
C PHE A 532 -15.91 -10.78 17.16
N PHE A 533 -16.26 -11.59 18.17
CA PHE A 533 -15.43 -11.76 19.35
C PHE A 533 -14.05 -12.35 19.03
N LEU A 534 -13.98 -13.34 18.14
CA LEU A 534 -12.71 -13.88 17.65
C LEU A 534 -11.86 -12.82 16.91
N SER A 535 -12.48 -11.86 16.23
CA SER A 535 -11.75 -10.80 15.54
C SER A 535 -11.13 -9.74 16.47
N ILE A 536 -11.73 -9.55 17.65
CA ILE A 536 -11.27 -8.60 18.68
C ILE A 536 -10.25 -9.28 19.60
N LEU A 537 -10.55 -10.47 20.09
CA LEU A 537 -9.75 -11.20 21.07
C LEU A 537 -8.67 -12.08 20.43
N GLY A 538 -8.87 -12.50 19.18
CA GLY A 538 -7.93 -13.34 18.46
C GLY A 538 -6.70 -12.56 17.98
N THR A 539 -5.56 -13.23 17.96
CA THR A 539 -4.29 -12.69 17.49
C THR A 539 -3.83 -13.40 16.22
N GLY A 540 -3.12 -12.67 15.34
CA GLY A 540 -2.48 -13.20 14.14
C GLY A 540 -3.42 -14.09 13.29
N PRO A 541 -3.15 -15.41 13.16
CA PRO A 541 -3.94 -16.28 12.29
C PRO A 541 -5.41 -16.46 12.69
N ILE A 542 -5.75 -16.44 14.00
CA ILE A 542 -7.13 -16.59 14.48
C ILE A 542 -7.99 -15.41 14.02
N LYS A 543 -7.40 -14.22 14.01
CA LYS A 543 -8.05 -12.99 13.54
C LYS A 543 -8.36 -13.06 12.04
N GLY A 544 -7.45 -13.65 11.25
CA GLY A 544 -7.68 -13.93 9.82
C GLY A 544 -8.85 -14.89 9.58
N PHE A 545 -8.90 -16.01 10.33
CA PHE A 545 -10.05 -16.93 10.32
C PHE A 545 -11.37 -16.22 10.68
N ALA A 546 -11.35 -15.40 11.71
CA ALA A 546 -12.51 -14.65 12.16
C ALA A 546 -13.04 -13.69 11.09
N TYR A 547 -12.14 -12.98 10.40
CA TYR A 547 -12.54 -12.09 9.30
C TYR A 547 -13.13 -12.83 8.11
N SER A 548 -12.52 -13.93 7.66
CA SER A 548 -13.06 -14.69 6.53
C SER A 548 -14.43 -15.28 6.87
N LEU A 549 -14.62 -15.78 8.09
CA LEU A 549 -15.90 -16.27 8.58
C LEU A 549 -16.96 -15.15 8.65
N ALA A 550 -16.62 -14.00 9.25
CA ALA A 550 -17.56 -12.87 9.38
C ALA A 550 -18.02 -12.34 8.01
N ILE A 551 -17.08 -12.12 7.09
CA ILE A 551 -17.38 -11.66 5.73
C ILE A 551 -18.24 -12.69 5.00
N GLY A 552 -17.87 -13.97 5.14
CA GLY A 552 -18.56 -15.09 4.55
C GLY A 552 -20.03 -15.20 4.99
N VAL A 553 -20.28 -15.07 6.28
CA VAL A 553 -21.62 -15.09 6.89
C VAL A 553 -22.47 -13.90 6.44
N VAL A 554 -21.91 -12.68 6.42
CA VAL A 554 -22.65 -11.50 5.95
C VAL A 554 -23.00 -11.62 4.46
N SER A 555 -22.04 -12.07 3.66
CA SER A 555 -22.23 -12.29 2.23
C SER A 555 -23.24 -13.40 1.94
N SER A 556 -23.24 -14.49 2.73
CA SER A 556 -24.18 -15.59 2.55
C SER A 556 -25.63 -15.18 2.83
N VAL A 557 -25.87 -14.35 3.84
CA VAL A 557 -27.21 -13.81 4.13
C VAL A 557 -27.71 -12.97 2.96
N PHE A 558 -26.85 -12.13 2.38
CA PHE A 558 -27.20 -11.33 1.20
C PHE A 558 -27.52 -12.22 -0.01
N THR A 559 -26.66 -13.19 -0.33
CA THR A 559 -26.88 -14.05 -1.50
C THR A 559 -28.10 -14.97 -1.32
N ALA A 560 -28.32 -15.52 -0.13
CA ALA A 560 -29.48 -16.35 0.17
C ALA A 560 -30.79 -15.54 0.15
N LEU A 561 -30.85 -14.35 0.74
CA LEU A 561 -32.12 -13.62 0.88
C LEU A 561 -32.43 -12.69 -0.30
N PHE A 562 -31.42 -12.12 -0.94
CA PHE A 562 -31.61 -11.18 -2.05
C PHE A 562 -31.43 -11.87 -3.40
N VAL A 563 -30.29 -12.53 -3.62
CA VAL A 563 -29.93 -13.06 -4.93
C VAL A 563 -30.78 -14.30 -5.26
N SER A 564 -30.88 -15.25 -4.32
CA SER A 564 -31.68 -16.45 -4.50
C SER A 564 -33.16 -16.11 -4.73
N ARG A 565 -33.69 -15.14 -3.95
CA ARG A 565 -35.07 -14.65 -4.13
C ARG A 565 -35.27 -13.96 -5.48
N LEU A 566 -34.31 -13.14 -5.92
CA LEU A 566 -34.36 -12.50 -7.23
C LEU A 566 -34.45 -13.53 -8.37
N ILE A 567 -33.69 -14.63 -8.28
CA ILE A 567 -33.69 -15.70 -9.27
C ILE A 567 -35.05 -16.41 -9.30
N PHE A 568 -35.65 -16.72 -8.14
CA PHE A 568 -37.00 -17.30 -8.09
C PHE A 568 -38.08 -16.36 -8.63
N ASP A 569 -38.04 -15.08 -8.26
CA ASP A 569 -38.98 -14.08 -8.76
C ASP A 569 -38.84 -13.90 -10.28
N PHE A 570 -37.61 -13.96 -10.80
CA PHE A 570 -37.35 -13.92 -12.23
C PHE A 570 -37.93 -15.12 -12.98
N GLY A 571 -37.69 -16.34 -12.47
CA GLY A 571 -38.26 -17.55 -13.05
C GLY A 571 -39.79 -17.57 -13.03
N THR A 572 -40.41 -17.05 -11.96
CA THR A 572 -41.86 -17.08 -11.80
C THR A 572 -42.56 -15.99 -12.62
N GLN A 573 -42.09 -14.73 -12.55
CA GLN A 573 -42.82 -13.60 -13.12
C GLN A 573 -42.41 -13.26 -14.57
N THR A 574 -41.17 -13.58 -14.98
CA THR A 574 -40.69 -13.28 -16.34
C THR A 574 -40.70 -14.50 -17.24
N LEU A 575 -40.15 -15.62 -16.76
CA LEU A 575 -40.14 -16.87 -17.52
C LEU A 575 -41.46 -17.66 -17.40
N LYS A 576 -42.39 -17.20 -16.55
CA LYS A 576 -43.74 -17.78 -16.34
C LYS A 576 -43.70 -19.29 -16.05
N PHE A 577 -42.70 -19.75 -15.28
CA PHE A 577 -42.66 -21.15 -14.90
C PHE A 577 -43.81 -21.47 -13.93
N ASN A 578 -44.64 -22.46 -14.28
CA ASN A 578 -45.80 -22.85 -13.46
C ASN A 578 -45.47 -23.91 -12.41
N LYS A 579 -44.37 -24.65 -12.56
CA LYS A 579 -43.94 -25.74 -11.66
C LYS A 579 -42.58 -25.40 -11.05
N ILE A 580 -42.30 -25.82 -9.81
CA ILE A 580 -40.95 -25.78 -9.23
C ILE A 580 -40.43 -27.20 -9.04
N HIS A 581 -39.34 -27.54 -9.72
CA HIS A 581 -38.66 -28.81 -9.51
C HIS A 581 -37.65 -28.70 -8.36
N ILE A 582 -38.14 -28.87 -7.11
CA ILE A 582 -37.29 -28.84 -5.88
C ILE A 582 -37.02 -30.25 -5.30
N SER A 583 -37.73 -31.30 -5.73
CA SER A 583 -37.48 -32.68 -5.26
C SER A 583 -37.72 -33.77 -6.29
N TRP A 584 -37.13 -34.95 -6.05
CA TRP A 584 -37.36 -36.17 -6.82
C TRP A 584 -38.74 -36.80 -6.56
N ARG A 585 -39.36 -36.56 -5.40
CA ARG A 585 -40.75 -36.95 -5.13
C ARG A 585 -41.70 -35.98 -5.82
N LYS A 586 -42.66 -36.52 -6.57
CA LYS A 586 -43.79 -35.77 -7.12
C LYS A 586 -44.60 -35.17 -5.97
N LEU A 587 -44.63 -33.85 -5.89
CA LEU A 587 -45.52 -33.14 -4.96
C LEU A 587 -46.95 -33.22 -5.51
N LYS A 588 -47.94 -33.32 -4.62
CA LYS A 588 -49.33 -33.76 -4.90
C LYS A 588 -50.06 -32.93 -5.98
N ASN A 589 -49.54 -31.76 -6.35
CA ASN A 589 -50.06 -30.89 -7.42
C ASN A 589 -49.52 -31.21 -8.83
N GLU A 590 -48.77 -32.29 -9.05
CA GLU A 590 -48.48 -32.77 -10.41
C GLU A 590 -49.69 -33.44 -11.10
N LYS A 591 -50.83 -33.58 -10.40
CA LYS A 591 -52.10 -34.05 -10.97
C LYS A 591 -53.16 -32.96 -10.93
N SER A 592 -53.14 -32.03 -11.89
CA SER A 592 -54.33 -31.46 -12.53
C SER A 592 -53.89 -30.38 -13.52
N ASN A 593 -54.20 -30.65 -14.79
CA ASN A 593 -54.14 -29.82 -16.01
C ASN A 593 -52.77 -29.30 -16.45
#